data_AF-A0A7S3CS52-F1
#
_entry.id   AF-A0A7S3CS52-F1
#
_cell.length_a   1.000
_cell.length_b   1.000
_cell.length_c   1.000
_cell.angle_alpha   90.00
_cell.angle_beta   90.00
_cell.angle_gamma   90.00
#
_symmetry.space_group_name_H-M   'P 1'
#
loop_
_entity.id
_entity.type
_entity.pdbx_description
1 polymer ?
#
loop_
_entity_poly.entity_id
_entity_poly.type
_entity_poly.pdbx_seq_one_letter_code
_entity_poly.pdbx_strand_id
1 'polypeptide(L)'
;GNSLFGGATTRGFAASSAGRRSFSSATGVRPIEEMEKTVAWFGEHKATAVLRTNTAEAAPLAMDAALRAGFKIAEFTLTTPGCLDTMADFRSKHPDVMIGCGTVMNADMCAKALEAGAQFIVSPCLIPEVVTYCAERNVACVPGCNTPTELHTAYKL
;
A
#
# COMPACT_ATOMS: atom_id res chain seq x y z
N GLY A 1 -19.38 -44.80 -39.63
CA GLY A 1 -18.77 -44.84 -38.30
C GLY A 1 -18.14 -43.49 -38.02
N ASN A 2 -18.45 -42.94 -36.83
CA ASN A 2 -17.93 -41.71 -36.18
C ASN A 2 -18.30 -40.37 -36.83
N SER A 3 -19.29 -39.61 -36.32
CA SER A 3 -19.35 -38.79 -35.08
C SER A 3 -18.44 -37.55 -35.16
N LEU A 4 -18.99 -36.35 -35.43
CA LEU A 4 -19.59 -35.37 -34.50
C LEU A 4 -18.57 -34.52 -33.72
N PHE A 5 -18.93 -33.24 -33.55
CA PHE A 5 -18.28 -32.12 -32.81
C PHE A 5 -17.16 -31.41 -33.60
N GLY A 6 -17.22 -30.11 -33.90
CA GLY A 6 -17.74 -28.96 -33.14
C GLY A 6 -16.53 -28.03 -32.92
N GLY A 7 -16.33 -27.01 -33.74
CA GLY A 7 -16.74 -25.63 -33.43
C GLY A 7 -15.83 -24.99 -32.38
N ALA A 8 -14.85 -24.19 -32.79
CA ALA A 8 -14.33 -23.04 -32.03
C ALA A 8 -13.33 -22.23 -32.86
N THR A 9 -13.81 -21.08 -33.34
CA THR A 9 -13.00 -20.00 -33.92
C THR A 9 -12.08 -19.44 -32.84
N THR A 10 -10.76 -19.56 -32.98
CA THR A 10 -9.79 -18.87 -32.12
C THR A 10 -9.78 -17.38 -32.48
N ARG A 11 -10.69 -16.62 -31.87
CA ARG A 11 -10.59 -15.15 -31.81
C ARG A 11 -9.36 -14.80 -30.97
N GLY A 12 -8.55 -13.91 -31.52
CA GLY A 12 -7.27 -13.50 -30.96
C GLY A 12 -7.39 -12.93 -29.54
N PHE A 13 -6.37 -13.23 -28.73
CA PHE A 13 -6.05 -12.45 -27.55
C PHE A 13 -5.54 -11.09 -28.02
N ALA A 14 -6.46 -10.13 -28.16
CA ALA A 14 -6.10 -8.73 -28.09
C ALA A 14 -5.65 -8.46 -26.65
N ALA A 15 -4.37 -8.15 -26.46
CA ALA A 15 -3.89 -7.58 -25.23
C ALA A 15 -4.67 -6.28 -24.99
N SER A 16 -5.63 -6.35 -24.06
CA SER A 16 -6.31 -5.17 -23.54
C SER A 16 -5.25 -4.30 -22.88
N SER A 17 -4.81 -3.26 -23.59
CA SER A 17 -4.07 -2.14 -23.02
C SER A 17 -5.00 -1.44 -22.03
N ALA A 18 -5.07 -1.99 -20.81
CA ALA A 18 -5.62 -1.30 -19.67
C ALA A 18 -4.82 0.00 -19.56
N GLY A 19 -5.50 1.12 -19.85
CA GLY A 19 -4.89 2.43 -19.90
C GLY A 19 -4.04 2.63 -18.66
N ARG A 20 -2.73 2.80 -18.86
CA ARG A 20 -1.85 3.39 -17.86
C ARG A 20 -2.50 4.71 -17.49
N ARG A 21 -3.20 4.75 -16.35
CA ARG A 21 -3.50 6.01 -15.70
C ARG A 21 -2.14 6.61 -15.42
N SER A 22 -1.82 7.63 -16.20
CA SER A 22 -0.70 8.52 -15.98
C SER A 22 -0.86 9.07 -14.56
N PHE A 23 -0.21 8.44 -13.58
CA PHE A 23 0.14 9.10 -12.34
C PHE A 23 1.27 10.07 -12.70
N SER A 24 0.89 11.22 -13.26
CA SER A 24 1.66 12.45 -13.09
C SER A 24 1.67 12.71 -11.59
N SER A 25 2.77 12.69 -10.84
CA SER A 25 4.16 12.95 -11.21
C SER A 25 5.09 12.25 -10.21
N ALA A 26 6.23 11.76 -10.69
CA ALA A 26 7.33 11.17 -9.92
C ALA A 26 7.97 12.12 -8.85
N THR A 27 7.37 13.29 -8.59
CA THR A 27 7.81 14.32 -7.64
C THR A 27 6.64 15.08 -6.99
N GLY A 28 5.39 14.62 -7.14
CA GLY A 28 4.20 15.43 -6.86
C GLY A 28 3.73 15.38 -5.41
N VAL A 29 3.67 16.53 -4.76
CA VAL A 29 2.89 16.73 -3.54
C VAL A 29 1.44 16.33 -3.83
N ARG A 30 0.88 15.40 -3.03
CA ARG A 30 -0.53 14.98 -3.17
C ARG A 30 -1.45 16.11 -2.68
N PRO A 31 -2.71 16.19 -3.10
CA PRO A 31 -3.68 17.08 -2.47
C PRO A 31 -3.79 16.78 -0.96
N ILE A 32 -3.85 17.82 -0.13
CA ILE A 32 -3.91 17.65 1.34
C ILE A 32 -5.16 16.86 1.76
N GLU A 33 -6.23 16.95 0.98
CA GLU A 33 -7.48 16.23 1.18
C GLU A 33 -7.30 14.70 1.08
N GLU A 34 -6.28 14.22 0.36
CA GLU A 34 -5.95 12.78 0.35
C GLU A 34 -5.38 12.31 1.68
N MET A 35 -4.53 13.13 2.30
CA MET A 35 -4.02 12.87 3.65
C MET A 35 -5.15 12.92 4.68
N GLU A 36 -5.99 13.95 4.61
CA GLU A 36 -7.14 14.10 5.51
C GLU A 36 -8.11 12.91 5.40
N LYS A 37 -8.40 12.45 4.18
CA LYS A 37 -9.19 11.23 3.95
C LYS A 37 -8.53 9.99 4.57
N THR A 38 -7.22 9.86 4.45
CA THR A 38 -6.46 8.75 5.03
C THR A 38 -6.56 8.78 6.56
N VAL A 39 -6.40 9.95 7.18
CA VAL A 39 -6.55 10.14 8.63
C VAL A 39 -7.98 9.88 9.10
N ALA A 40 -8.99 10.36 8.36
CA ALA A 40 -10.40 10.09 8.65
C ALA A 40 -10.72 8.59 8.56
N TRP A 41 -10.14 7.89 7.57
CA TRP A 41 -10.32 6.46 7.40
C TRP A 41 -9.75 5.64 8.56
N PHE A 42 -8.61 6.05 9.13
CA PHE A 42 -8.10 5.48 10.39
C PHE A 42 -9.08 5.69 11.56
N GLY A 43 -9.69 6.87 11.66
CA GLY A 43 -10.67 7.17 12.70
C GLY A 43 -11.95 6.32 12.60
N GLU A 44 -12.41 6.07 11.38
CA GLU A 44 -13.56 5.21 11.09
C GLU A 44 -13.23 3.74 11.31
N HIS A 45 -12.10 3.27 10.79
CA HIS A 45 -11.66 1.89 10.79
C HIS A 45 -10.53 1.68 11.80
N LYS A 46 -10.90 1.25 13.00
CA LYS A 46 -10.07 1.26 14.21
C LYS A 46 -9.01 0.14 14.30
N ALA A 47 -8.82 -0.62 13.23
CA ALA A 47 -7.92 -1.77 13.21
C ALA A 47 -7.21 -1.91 11.86
N THR A 48 -5.89 -2.09 11.92
CA THR A 48 -5.02 -2.32 10.76
C THR A 48 -4.46 -3.73 10.81
N ALA A 49 -4.57 -4.46 9.69
CA ALA A 49 -3.89 -5.74 9.53
C ALA A 49 -2.44 -5.50 9.10
N VAL A 50 -1.47 -5.93 9.91
CA VAL A 50 -0.04 -5.86 9.58
C VAL A 50 0.38 -7.17 8.93
N LEU A 51 0.78 -7.10 7.66
CA LEU A 51 1.13 -8.25 6.84
C LEU A 51 2.65 -8.43 6.77
N ARG A 52 3.13 -9.41 7.53
CA ARG A 52 4.53 -9.85 7.56
C ARG A 52 4.58 -11.35 7.33
N THR A 53 5.16 -11.76 6.22
CA THR A 53 5.32 -13.19 5.87
C THR A 53 6.76 -13.49 5.49
N ASN A 54 7.19 -14.72 5.75
CA ASN A 54 8.55 -15.16 5.41
C ASN A 54 8.72 -15.48 3.92
N THR A 55 7.61 -15.62 3.18
CA THR A 55 7.61 -15.91 1.74
C THR A 55 6.58 -15.05 1.02
N ALA A 56 6.77 -14.84 -0.28
CA ALA A 56 5.85 -14.07 -1.11
C ALA A 56 4.51 -14.79 -1.31
N GLU A 57 4.52 -16.12 -1.37
CA GLU A 57 3.33 -16.95 -1.60
C GLU A 57 2.36 -16.94 -0.41
N ALA A 58 2.88 -16.73 0.79
CA ALA A 58 2.06 -16.65 2.00
C ALA A 58 1.30 -15.32 2.12
N ALA A 59 1.78 -14.25 1.47
CA ALA A 59 1.17 -12.94 1.58
C ALA A 59 -0.28 -12.92 1.05
N PRO A 60 -0.61 -13.45 -0.15
CA PRO A 60 -1.99 -13.56 -0.66
C PRO A 60 -2.93 -14.27 0.31
N LEU A 61 -2.49 -15.36 0.92
CA LEU A 61 -3.31 -16.13 1.86
C LEU A 61 -3.61 -15.35 3.15
N ALA A 62 -2.61 -14.64 3.67
CA ALA A 62 -2.78 -13.79 4.85
C ALA A 62 -3.70 -12.59 4.56
N MET A 63 -3.59 -11.99 3.37
CA MET A 63 -4.48 -10.93 2.91
C MET A 63 -5.94 -11.37 2.84
N ASP A 64 -6.20 -12.49 2.16
CA ASP A 64 -7.55 -13.03 2.04
C ASP A 64 -8.18 -13.32 3.40
N ALA A 65 -7.38 -13.82 4.35
CA ALA A 65 -7.84 -14.03 5.72
C ALA A 65 -8.20 -12.71 6.42
N ALA A 66 -7.37 -11.66 6.29
CA ALA A 66 -7.65 -10.35 6.86
C ALA A 66 -8.93 -9.72 6.26
N LEU A 67 -9.12 -9.81 4.94
CA LEU A 67 -10.33 -9.26 4.30
C LEU A 67 -11.59 -10.00 4.73
N ARG A 68 -11.56 -11.34 4.83
CA ARG A 68 -12.69 -12.11 5.36
C ARG A 68 -13.02 -11.77 6.81
N ALA A 69 -12.01 -11.38 7.60
CA ALA A 69 -12.20 -10.90 8.97
C ALA A 69 -12.73 -9.45 9.04
N GLY A 70 -12.90 -8.76 7.91
CA GLY A 70 -13.49 -7.44 7.82
C GLY A 70 -12.50 -6.28 7.93
N PHE A 71 -11.19 -6.53 7.83
CA PHE A 71 -10.22 -5.44 7.84
C PHE A 71 -10.38 -4.53 6.61
N LYS A 72 -10.37 -3.22 6.86
CA LYS A 72 -10.43 -2.17 5.83
C LYS A 72 -9.15 -1.35 5.73
N ILE A 73 -8.16 -1.69 6.55
CA ILE A 73 -6.81 -1.13 6.51
C ILE A 73 -5.82 -2.29 6.56
N ALA A 74 -4.87 -2.28 5.63
CA ALA A 74 -3.76 -3.22 5.58
C ALA A 74 -2.43 -2.49 5.43
N GLU A 75 -1.42 -2.96 6.15
CA GLU A 75 -0.04 -2.50 6.07
C GLU A 75 0.84 -3.65 5.58
N PHE A 76 1.55 -3.44 4.48
CA PHE A 76 2.55 -4.38 3.99
C PHE A 76 3.92 -4.02 4.53
N THR A 77 4.61 -4.98 5.15
CA THR A 77 5.93 -4.70 5.72
C THR A 77 7.03 -4.91 4.68
N LEU A 78 7.98 -3.97 4.56
CA LEU A 78 9.13 -4.08 3.64
C LEU A 78 10.11 -5.21 3.97
N THR A 79 9.90 -5.89 5.11
CA THR A 79 10.61 -7.13 5.45
C THR A 79 10.02 -8.37 4.78
N THR A 80 8.83 -8.28 4.17
CA THR A 80 8.23 -9.36 3.39
C THR A 80 8.88 -9.40 1.99
N PRO A 81 9.37 -10.56 1.53
CA PRO A 81 9.89 -10.69 0.15
C PRO A 81 8.84 -10.29 -0.90
N GLY A 82 9.21 -9.50 -1.90
CA GLY A 82 8.29 -9.06 -2.96
C GLY A 82 7.17 -8.12 -2.48
N CYS A 83 7.33 -7.47 -1.31
CA CYS A 83 6.33 -6.62 -0.67
C CYS A 83 5.72 -5.58 -1.63
N LEU A 84 6.55 -4.79 -2.31
CA LEU A 84 6.06 -3.69 -3.15
C LEU A 84 5.21 -4.16 -4.32
N ASP A 85 5.65 -5.21 -5.03
CA ASP A 85 4.90 -5.78 -6.16
C ASP A 85 3.57 -6.38 -5.69
N THR A 86 3.60 -7.09 -4.56
CA THR A 86 2.42 -7.70 -3.94
C THR A 86 1.42 -6.63 -3.49
N MET A 87 1.91 -5.56 -2.87
CA MET A 87 1.11 -4.42 -2.43
C MET A 87 0.44 -3.71 -3.63
N ALA A 88 1.20 -3.47 -4.70
CA ALA A 88 0.68 -2.84 -5.91
C ALA A 88 -0.42 -3.69 -6.59
N ASP A 89 -0.20 -5.00 -6.71
CA ASP A 89 -1.20 -5.94 -7.23
C ASP A 89 -2.46 -5.96 -6.35
N PHE A 90 -2.29 -6.06 -5.03
CA PHE A 90 -3.39 -6.05 -4.08
C PHE A 90 -4.20 -4.75 -4.13
N ARG A 91 -3.52 -3.59 -4.17
CA ARG A 91 -4.15 -2.28 -4.32
C ARG A 91 -5.02 -2.17 -5.56
N SER A 92 -4.59 -2.79 -6.66
CA SER A 92 -5.37 -2.77 -7.90
C SER A 92 -6.67 -3.59 -7.81
N LYS A 93 -6.70 -4.61 -6.95
CA LYS A 93 -7.83 -5.55 -6.79
C LYS A 93 -8.81 -5.14 -5.69
N HIS A 94 -8.35 -4.38 -4.70
CA HIS A 94 -9.12 -4.04 -3.50
C HIS A 94 -9.20 -2.52 -3.29
N PRO A 95 -9.96 -1.79 -4.14
CA PRO A 95 -10.09 -0.34 -4.04
C PRO A 95 -10.81 0.13 -2.77
N ASP A 96 -11.56 -0.75 -2.10
CA ASP A 96 -12.28 -0.49 -0.85
C ASP A 96 -11.42 -0.71 0.41
N VAL A 97 -10.14 -1.07 0.24
CA VAL A 97 -9.19 -1.30 1.33
C VAL A 97 -8.12 -0.23 1.27
N MET A 98 -7.87 0.44 2.40
CA MET A 98 -6.78 1.38 2.52
C MET A 98 -5.46 0.64 2.75
N ILE A 99 -4.47 0.90 1.90
CA ILE A 99 -3.22 0.13 1.87
C ILE A 99 -2.05 1.06 2.15
N GLY A 100 -1.25 0.70 3.15
CA GLY A 100 -0.02 1.39 3.50
C GLY A 100 1.18 0.46 3.48
N CYS A 101 2.34 1.05 3.67
CA CYS A 101 3.62 0.37 3.69
C CYS A 101 4.33 0.64 5.01
N GLY A 102 4.83 -0.42 5.64
CA GLY A 102 5.46 -0.37 6.93
C GLY A 102 6.86 -0.95 6.96
N THR A 103 7.54 -0.77 8.09
CA THR A 103 9.00 -1.00 8.20
C THR A 103 9.79 -0.12 7.22
N VAL A 104 9.32 1.10 6.99
CA VAL A 104 10.04 2.11 6.20
C VAL A 104 11.14 2.68 7.05
N MET A 105 12.41 2.51 6.62
CA MET A 105 13.58 2.85 7.42
C MET A 105 14.37 4.06 6.90
N ASN A 106 14.00 4.64 5.75
CA ASN A 106 14.63 5.82 5.15
C ASN A 106 13.73 6.40 4.05
N ALA A 107 14.10 7.58 3.54
CA ALA A 107 13.37 8.29 2.49
C ALA A 107 13.29 7.52 1.15
N ASP A 108 14.32 6.75 0.78
CA ASP A 108 14.32 5.97 -0.47
C ASP A 108 13.30 4.83 -0.42
N MET A 109 13.19 4.15 0.72
CA MET A 109 12.15 3.14 0.97
C MET A 109 10.75 3.78 0.95
N CYS A 110 10.62 4.98 1.51
CA CYS A 110 9.38 5.75 1.47
C CYS A 110 8.99 6.06 0.02
N ALA A 111 9.91 6.60 -0.78
CA ALA A 111 9.68 6.94 -2.19
C ALA A 111 9.18 5.72 -2.97
N LYS A 112 9.88 4.58 -2.88
CA LYS A 112 9.49 3.33 -3.54
C LYS A 112 8.14 2.80 -3.08
N ALA A 113 7.82 2.93 -1.80
CA ALA A 113 6.50 2.55 -1.27
C ALA A 113 5.37 3.40 -1.87
N LEU A 114 5.58 4.72 -1.98
CA LEU A 114 4.61 5.62 -2.59
C LEU A 114 4.46 5.38 -4.09
N GLU A 115 5.54 5.11 -4.81
CA GLU A 115 5.53 4.71 -6.21
C GLU A 115 4.75 3.42 -6.44
N ALA A 116 4.86 2.45 -5.53
CA ALA A 116 4.07 1.23 -5.53
C ALA A 116 2.60 1.42 -5.10
N GLY A 117 2.20 2.65 -4.76
CA GLY A 117 0.81 3.01 -4.48
C GLY A 117 0.41 3.00 -3.00
N ALA A 118 1.37 3.02 -2.06
CA ALA A 118 1.06 3.21 -0.65
C ALA A 118 0.30 4.52 -0.39
N GLN A 119 -0.74 4.45 0.43
CA GLN A 119 -1.55 5.60 0.84
C GLN A 119 -1.08 6.22 2.16
N PHE A 120 -0.45 5.42 3.01
CA PHE A 120 0.18 5.86 4.26
C PHE A 120 1.49 5.11 4.49
N ILE A 121 2.34 5.67 5.34
CA ILE A 121 3.67 5.17 5.66
C ILE A 121 3.77 4.89 7.15
N VAL A 122 4.37 3.75 7.51
CA VAL A 122 4.66 3.35 8.89
C VAL A 122 6.15 3.11 9.06
N SER A 123 6.76 3.77 10.04
CA SER A 123 8.12 3.46 10.48
C SER A 123 8.08 2.90 11.91
N PRO A 124 8.86 1.85 12.23
CA PRO A 124 8.81 1.21 13.55
C PRO A 124 9.36 2.10 14.67
N CYS A 125 10.14 3.13 14.30
CA CYS A 125 10.67 4.16 15.17
C CYS A 125 10.57 5.53 14.47
N LEU A 126 10.94 6.60 15.18
CA LEU A 126 11.00 7.94 14.62
C LEU A 126 12.21 8.05 13.71
N ILE A 127 11.95 8.28 12.43
CA ILE A 127 12.98 8.51 11.42
C ILE A 127 12.67 9.87 10.81
N PRO A 128 13.34 10.96 11.25
CA PRO A 128 12.96 12.33 10.89
C PRO A 128 12.83 12.54 9.38
N GLU A 129 13.77 12.01 8.59
CA GLU A 129 13.73 12.15 7.13
C GLU A 129 12.50 11.49 6.49
N VAL A 130 11.94 10.42 7.07
CA VAL A 130 10.71 9.77 6.57
C VAL A 130 9.50 10.63 6.88
N VAL A 131 9.43 11.19 8.10
CA VAL A 131 8.33 12.08 8.52
C VAL A 131 8.31 13.33 7.64
N THR A 132 9.45 14.01 7.51
CA THR A 132 9.60 15.19 6.66
C THR A 132 9.28 14.88 5.20
N TYR A 133 9.77 13.75 4.66
CA TYR A 133 9.49 13.35 3.28
C TYR A 133 7.98 13.18 3.04
N CYS A 134 7.26 12.56 3.97
CA CYS A 134 5.81 12.39 3.89
C CYS A 134 5.06 13.72 4.04
N ALA A 135 5.45 14.55 5.02
CA ALA A 135 4.83 15.85 5.29
C ALA A 135 4.90 16.78 4.07
N GLU A 136 6.08 16.89 3.44
CA GLU A 136 6.29 17.66 2.21
C GLU A 136 5.41 17.19 1.04
N ARG A 137 4.88 15.96 1.09
CA ARG A 137 4.11 15.33 0.00
C ARG A 137 2.64 15.10 0.34
N ASN A 138 2.17 15.62 1.48
CA ASN A 138 0.82 15.38 2.01
C ASN A 138 0.49 13.88 2.07
N VAL A 139 1.39 13.10 2.67
CA VAL A 139 1.18 11.67 2.94
C VAL A 139 1.07 11.46 4.43
N ALA A 140 0.07 10.70 4.87
CA ALA A 140 -0.05 10.34 6.28
C ALA A 140 1.12 9.44 6.70
N CYS A 141 1.90 9.90 7.67
CA CYS A 141 3.00 9.15 8.26
C CYS A 141 2.65 8.76 9.71
N VAL A 142 2.94 7.51 10.07
CA VAL A 142 2.73 6.96 11.41
C VAL A 142 4.08 6.50 11.96
N PRO A 143 4.89 7.41 12.53
CA PRO A 143 6.18 7.05 13.11
C PRO A 143 6.01 6.41 14.49
N GLY A 144 6.72 5.31 14.75
CA GLY A 144 6.83 4.74 16.08
C GLY A 144 7.56 5.69 17.03
N CYS A 145 6.96 6.03 18.16
CA CYS A 145 7.57 6.84 19.20
C CYS A 145 7.30 6.19 20.56
N ASN A 146 8.30 6.14 21.44
CA ASN A 146 8.19 5.52 22.76
C ASN A 146 8.44 6.51 23.92
N THR A 147 8.92 7.73 23.62
CA THR A 147 9.18 8.79 24.61
C THR A 147 8.48 10.10 24.25
N PRO A 148 8.16 10.97 25.23
CA PRO A 148 7.60 12.30 24.95
C PRO A 148 8.46 13.15 24.01
N THR A 149 9.79 13.02 24.09
CA THR A 149 10.72 13.74 23.21
C THR A 149 10.56 13.28 21.76
N GLU A 150 10.43 11.98 21.51
CA GLU A 150 10.19 11.45 20.16
C GLU A 150 8.83 11.90 19.64
N LEU A 151 7.76 11.80 20.44
CA LEU A 151 6.43 12.30 20.05
C LEU A 151 6.47 13.79 19.69
N HIS A 152 7.07 14.62 20.54
CA HIS A 152 7.16 16.06 20.30
C HIS A 152 8.02 16.40 19.07
N THR A 153 9.09 15.63 18.84
CA THR A 153 9.92 15.79 17.65
C THR A 153 9.12 15.43 16.39
N ALA A 154 8.41 14.30 16.39
CA ALA A 154 7.56 13.88 15.28
C ALA A 154 6.48 14.91 14.95
N TYR A 155 5.82 15.49 15.96
CA TYR A 155 4.79 16.52 15.77
C TYR A 155 5.31 17.83 15.15
N LYS A 156 6.59 18.14 15.35
CA LYS A 156 7.20 19.37 14.82
C LYS A 156 7.67 19.25 13.36
N LEU A 157 7.88 18.03 12.88
CA LEU A 157 8.33 17.72 11.53
C LEU A 157 7.15 17.72 10.56
#